data_AF-A0A0V0XQQ3-F1
#
_entry.id   AF-A0A0V0XQQ3-F1
#
_cell.length_a   1.000
_cell.length_b   1.000
_cell.length_c   1.000
_cell.angle_alpha   90.00
_cell.angle_beta   90.00
_cell.angle_gamma   90.00
#
_symmetry.space_group_name_H-M   'P 1'
#
loop_
_entity.id
_entity.type
_entity.pdbx_description
1 polymer ?
#
loop_
_entity_poly.entity_id
_entity_poly.type
_entity_poly.pdbx_seq_one_letter_code
_entity_poly.pdbx_strand_id
1 'polypeptide(L)'
;MDLELFQSQTLWILIVAFIIALILAYAIGANDTANNFGTSVGSKVLTLRHAYIFGTIFETLGAVLIGYNVTDTMRKGVLPVSATHSVVGATVGFSLVLRGTRGIDWIEIGRIVASWFVSPILSGFISSVLYLIIRSTVLSAKNPIKCGLISLPIWYFAAVSINLLSVPLWGGILASIFGGLIVALLIQLFAVPQLRKALTSTDLTKQEENHAFESRNQISSISYNNQHPISGINANSNGLNTFHSYNSGVQDGQQVLKLYLT
;
A
#
# COMPACT_ATOMS: atom_id res chain seq x y z
N MET A 1 10.77 30.75 -45.47
CA MET A 1 9.93 31.01 -44.28
C MET A 1 10.90 31.43 -43.19
N ASP A 2 10.89 32.70 -42.81
CA ASP A 2 11.85 33.25 -41.86
C ASP A 2 11.61 32.68 -40.46
N LEU A 3 12.69 32.27 -39.79
CA LEU A 3 12.64 31.61 -38.48
C LEU A 3 11.93 32.49 -37.43
N GLU A 4 12.09 33.81 -37.52
CA GLU A 4 11.44 34.78 -36.63
C GLU A 4 9.93 34.87 -36.83
N LEU A 5 9.46 34.75 -38.07
CA LEU A 5 8.03 34.74 -38.39
C LEU A 5 7.38 33.45 -37.88
N PHE A 6 8.06 32.31 -38.03
CA PHE A 6 7.59 31.03 -37.49
C PHE A 6 7.59 31.01 -35.96
N GLN A 7 8.64 31.53 -35.31
CA GLN A 7 8.71 31.65 -33.86
C GLN A 7 7.59 32.52 -33.30
N SER A 8 7.35 33.72 -33.85
CA SER A 8 6.25 34.58 -33.38
C SER A 8 4.86 33.95 -33.58
N GLN A 9 4.64 33.23 -34.68
CA GLN A 9 3.36 32.57 -34.95
C GLN A 9 3.13 31.26 -34.17
N THR A 10 4.18 30.58 -33.73
CA THR A 10 4.08 29.32 -32.98
C THR A 10 4.28 29.46 -31.48
N LEU A 11 4.89 30.56 -31.02
CA LEU A 11 5.21 30.78 -29.60
C LEU A 11 3.96 30.84 -28.73
N TRP A 12 2.87 31.48 -29.19
CA TRP A 12 1.62 31.48 -28.45
C TRP A 12 1.01 30.08 -28.34
N ILE A 13 1.10 29.26 -29.39
CA ILE A 13 0.64 27.86 -29.39
C ILE A 13 1.45 27.06 -28.37
N LEU A 14 2.76 27.27 -28.33
CA LEU A 14 3.66 26.58 -27.40
C LEU A 14 3.37 26.97 -25.94
N ILE A 15 3.14 28.26 -25.66
CA ILE A 15 2.74 28.74 -24.33
C ILE A 15 1.42 28.10 -23.89
N VAL A 16 0.41 28.10 -24.77
CA VAL A 16 -0.90 27.49 -24.47
C VAL A 16 -0.76 25.98 -24.26
N ALA A 17 -0.01 25.29 -25.12
CA ALA A 17 0.24 23.86 -25.00
C ALA A 17 0.97 23.52 -23.70
N PHE A 18 1.92 24.34 -23.28
CA PHE A 18 2.63 24.17 -22.02
C PHE A 18 1.69 24.31 -20.80
N ILE A 19 0.82 25.32 -20.80
CA ILE A 19 -0.19 25.50 -19.74
C ILE A 19 -1.14 24.30 -19.68
N ILE A 20 -1.64 23.83 -20.83
CA ILE A 20 -2.51 22.65 -20.90
C ILE A 20 -1.78 21.40 -20.38
N ALA A 21 -0.50 21.22 -20.76
CA ALA A 21 0.31 20.10 -20.28
C ALA A 21 0.48 20.13 -18.76
N LEU A 22 0.66 21.29 -18.13
CA LEU A 22 0.72 21.41 -16.66
C LEU A 22 -0.59 21.03 -15.99
N ILE A 23 -1.74 21.46 -16.54
CA ILE A 23 -3.06 21.09 -16.01
C ILE A 23 -3.29 19.57 -16.11
N LEU A 24 -2.93 18.97 -17.26
CA LEU A 24 -3.03 17.53 -17.46
C LEU A 24 -2.10 16.76 -16.51
N ALA A 25 -0.86 17.21 -16.35
CA ALA A 25 0.10 16.59 -15.42
C ALA A 25 -0.42 16.62 -13.98
N TYR A 26 -1.01 17.75 -13.56
CA TYR A 26 -1.64 17.87 -12.24
C TYR A 26 -2.83 16.92 -12.09
N ALA A 27 -3.72 16.85 -13.07
CA ALA A 27 -4.91 16.00 -13.02
C ALA A 27 -4.55 14.49 -12.99
N ILE A 28 -3.59 14.07 -13.82
CA ILE A 28 -3.11 12.68 -13.85
C ILE A 28 -2.41 12.34 -12.54
N GLY A 29 -1.49 13.18 -12.06
CA GLY A 29 -0.76 12.94 -10.82
C GLY A 29 -1.69 12.84 -9.60
N ALA A 30 -2.74 13.67 -9.54
CA ALA A 30 -3.73 13.59 -8.47
C ALA A 30 -4.53 12.28 -8.49
N ASN A 31 -4.94 11.84 -9.68
CA ASN A 31 -5.66 10.58 -9.86
C ASN A 31 -4.80 9.36 -9.49
N ASP A 32 -3.55 9.34 -9.95
CA ASP A 32 -2.64 8.21 -9.72
C ASP A 32 -2.24 8.11 -8.24
N THR A 33 -2.01 9.25 -7.57
CA THR A 33 -1.76 9.29 -6.13
C THR A 33 -2.94 8.70 -5.34
N ALA A 34 -4.18 9.01 -5.73
CA ALA A 34 -5.37 8.45 -5.08
C ALA A 34 -5.47 6.93 -5.26
N ASN A 35 -5.13 6.42 -6.45
CA ASN A 35 -5.12 4.99 -6.75
C ASN A 35 -4.04 4.24 -5.96
N ASN A 36 -2.86 4.85 -5.76
CA ASN A 36 -1.72 4.24 -5.06
C ASN A 36 -1.89 4.24 -3.53
N PHE A 37 -2.43 5.32 -2.95
CA PHE A 37 -2.51 5.48 -1.49
C PHE A 37 -3.92 5.28 -0.90
N GLY A 38 -4.95 5.11 -1.73
CA GLY A 38 -6.35 5.02 -1.29
C GLY A 38 -6.61 3.89 -0.28
N THR A 39 -6.01 2.70 -0.50
CA THR A 39 -6.15 1.55 0.40
C THR A 39 -5.39 1.74 1.72
N SER A 40 -4.20 2.34 1.69
CA SER A 40 -3.41 2.62 2.89
C SER A 40 -4.04 3.69 3.78
N VAL A 41 -4.66 4.71 3.16
CA VAL A 41 -5.42 5.74 3.90
C VAL A 41 -6.74 5.18 4.41
N GLY A 42 -7.47 4.42 3.59
CA GLY A 42 -8.73 3.78 3.99
C GLY A 42 -8.59 2.77 5.14
N SER A 43 -7.45 2.05 5.21
CA SER A 43 -7.13 1.12 6.29
C SER A 43 -6.60 1.79 7.57
N LYS A 44 -6.47 3.13 7.60
CA LYS A 44 -5.88 3.91 8.69
C LYS A 44 -4.40 3.59 9.00
N VAL A 45 -3.73 2.87 8.10
CA VAL A 45 -2.28 2.60 8.20
C VAL A 45 -1.48 3.87 7.90
N LEU A 46 -1.99 4.72 7.00
CA LEU A 46 -1.37 5.99 6.62
C LEU A 46 -2.37 7.14 6.77
N THR A 47 -1.91 8.29 7.25
CA THR A 47 -2.77 9.49 7.27
C THR A 47 -2.71 10.23 5.94
N LEU A 48 -3.75 11.01 5.64
CA LEU A 48 -3.85 11.79 4.40
C LEU A 48 -2.66 12.74 4.20
N ARG A 49 -2.15 13.34 5.29
CA ARG A 49 -0.98 14.24 5.25
C ARG A 49 0.28 13.50 4.79
N HIS A 50 0.52 12.31 5.33
CA HIS A 50 1.69 11.52 4.93
C HIS A 50 1.54 10.97 3.51
N ALA A 51 0.34 10.57 3.09
CA ALA A 51 0.07 10.13 1.72
C ALA A 51 0.44 11.22 0.69
N TYR A 52 0.09 12.48 0.95
CA TYR A 52 0.45 13.60 0.08
C TYR A 52 1.97 13.84 0.02
N ILE A 53 2.66 13.80 1.16
CA ILE A 53 4.12 13.98 1.21
C ILE A 53 4.84 12.84 0.46
N PHE A 54 4.43 11.59 0.68
CA PHE A 54 5.03 10.46 -0.02
C PHE A 54 4.72 10.47 -1.51
N GLY A 55 3.47 10.75 -1.91
CA GLY A 55 3.08 10.86 -3.31
C GLY A 55 3.91 11.91 -4.04
N THR A 56 4.01 13.13 -3.50
CA THR A 56 4.80 14.19 -4.15
C THR A 56 6.27 13.81 -4.33
N ILE A 57 6.92 13.22 -3.32
CA ILE A 57 8.33 12.84 -3.40
C ILE A 57 8.53 11.67 -4.38
N PHE A 58 7.82 10.56 -4.21
CA PHE A 58 8.06 9.34 -4.98
C PHE A 58 7.57 9.45 -6.43
N GLU A 59 6.44 10.11 -6.69
CA GLU A 59 5.97 10.33 -8.06
C GLU A 59 6.92 11.26 -8.83
N THR A 60 7.40 12.33 -8.19
CA THR A 60 8.38 13.24 -8.82
C THR A 60 9.71 12.53 -9.07
N LEU A 61 10.21 11.75 -8.10
CA LEU A 61 11.44 10.98 -8.28
C LEU A 61 11.29 9.94 -9.40
N GLY A 62 10.17 9.21 -9.45
CA GLY A 62 9.90 8.23 -10.51
C GLY A 62 9.85 8.89 -11.88
N ALA A 63 9.14 10.01 -12.00
CA ALA A 63 9.05 10.78 -13.24
C ALA A 63 10.43 11.30 -13.71
N VAL A 64 11.26 11.81 -12.81
CA VAL A 64 12.60 12.33 -13.13
C VAL A 64 13.58 11.21 -13.50
N LEU A 65 13.56 10.09 -12.76
CA LEU A 65 14.56 9.03 -12.91
C LEU A 65 14.24 8.04 -14.05
N ILE A 66 12.96 7.71 -14.25
CA ILE A 66 12.54 6.63 -15.18
C ILE A 66 11.69 7.19 -16.32
N GLY A 67 11.09 8.38 -16.15
CA GLY A 67 10.15 8.95 -17.11
C GLY A 67 10.72 9.12 -18.52
N TYR A 68 12.03 9.35 -18.66
CA TYR A 68 12.65 9.51 -19.99
C TYR A 68 12.47 8.27 -20.89
N ASN A 69 12.48 7.05 -20.33
CA ASN A 69 12.29 5.81 -21.10
C ASN A 69 10.87 5.73 -21.68
N VAL A 70 9.88 6.16 -20.89
CA VAL A 70 8.47 6.19 -21.31
C VAL A 70 8.26 7.32 -22.32
N THR A 71 8.81 8.51 -22.07
CA THR A 71 8.73 9.65 -22.99
C THR A 71 9.38 9.35 -24.34
N ASP A 72 10.53 8.66 -24.36
CA ASP A 72 11.21 8.26 -25.59
C ASP A 72 10.39 7.23 -26.38
N THR A 73 9.75 6.28 -25.69
CA THR A 73 8.84 5.32 -26.31
C THR A 73 7.60 6.01 -26.90
N MET A 74 6.99 6.95 -26.17
CA MET A 74 5.85 7.76 -26.65
C MET A 74 6.23 8.64 -27.85
N ARG A 75 7.44 9.21 -27.86
CA ARG A 75 7.93 10.04 -28.97
C ARG A 75 8.15 9.21 -30.23
N LYS A 76 8.68 7.99 -30.10
CA LYS A 76 8.97 7.09 -31.23
C LYS A 76 7.71 6.38 -31.74
N GLY A 77 6.78 6.03 -30.85
CA GLY A 77 5.53 5.34 -31.15
C GLY A 77 4.34 6.30 -31.21
N VAL A 78 4.31 7.20 -32.20
CA VAL A 78 3.29 8.26 -32.36
C VAL A 78 1.83 7.75 -32.35
N LEU A 79 1.59 6.43 -32.38
CA LEU A 79 0.42 5.73 -31.81
C LEU A 79 0.85 4.31 -31.35
N PRO A 80 0.22 3.64 -30.35
CA PRO A 80 -0.36 4.09 -29.08
C PRO A 80 0.05 3.17 -27.89
N VAL A 81 0.02 3.69 -26.66
CA VAL A 81 0.06 2.82 -25.46
C VAL A 81 -0.72 3.47 -24.34
N SER A 82 -1.83 2.84 -23.91
CA SER A 82 -2.56 3.15 -22.68
C SER A 82 -2.79 4.65 -22.40
N ALA A 83 -3.31 5.38 -23.39
CA ALA A 83 -3.89 6.68 -23.10
C ALA A 83 -5.18 6.46 -22.27
N THR A 84 -5.39 7.26 -21.22
CA THR A 84 -6.65 7.24 -20.47
C THR A 84 -7.82 7.49 -21.42
N HIS A 85 -9.01 6.98 -21.08
CA HIS A 85 -10.23 7.12 -21.90
C HIS A 85 -10.43 8.56 -22.41
N SER A 86 -10.11 9.56 -21.58
CA SER A 86 -10.18 10.99 -21.91
C SER A 86 -9.22 11.41 -23.03
N VAL A 87 -7.97 10.93 -23.02
CA VAL A 87 -6.96 11.27 -24.04
C VAL A 87 -7.24 10.55 -25.35
N VAL A 88 -7.69 9.30 -25.30
CA VAL A 88 -8.13 8.56 -26.51
C VAL A 88 -9.34 9.24 -27.13
N GLY A 89 -10.35 9.61 -26.33
CA GLY A 89 -11.52 10.34 -26.80
C GLY A 89 -11.17 11.70 -27.44
N ALA A 90 -10.27 12.46 -26.81
CA ALA A 90 -9.82 13.74 -27.33
C ALA A 90 -9.07 13.61 -28.67
N THR A 91 -8.16 12.63 -28.79
CA THR A 91 -7.40 12.40 -30.03
C THR A 91 -8.27 11.89 -31.18
N VAL A 92 -9.21 10.98 -30.89
CA VAL A 92 -10.22 10.51 -31.86
C VAL A 92 -11.11 11.65 -32.31
N GLY A 93 -11.64 12.46 -31.38
CA GLY A 93 -12.48 13.61 -31.69
C GLY A 93 -11.77 14.66 -32.55
N PHE A 94 -10.51 14.98 -32.22
CA PHE A 94 -9.68 15.87 -33.01
C PHE A 94 -9.41 15.32 -34.42
N SER A 95 -9.07 14.03 -34.55
CA SER A 95 -8.82 13.40 -35.85
C SER A 95 -10.08 13.36 -36.73
N LEU A 96 -11.26 13.13 -36.12
CA LEU A 96 -12.55 13.21 -36.82
C LEU A 96 -12.81 14.60 -37.37
N VAL A 97 -12.54 15.67 -36.61
CA VAL A 97 -12.77 17.04 -37.07
C VAL A 97 -11.83 17.43 -38.20
N LEU A 98 -10.54 17.06 -38.12
CA LEU A 98 -9.55 17.47 -39.11
C LEU A 98 -9.55 16.64 -40.40
N ARG A 99 -9.75 15.33 -40.30
CA ARG A 99 -9.56 14.39 -41.41
C ARG A 99 -10.76 13.47 -41.65
N GLY A 100 -11.86 13.64 -40.90
CA GLY A 100 -13.00 12.74 -40.95
C GLY A 100 -12.65 11.32 -40.48
N THR A 101 -13.50 10.35 -40.83
CA THR A 101 -13.31 8.93 -40.45
C THR A 101 -12.10 8.26 -41.10
N ARG A 102 -11.51 8.89 -42.13
CA ARG A 102 -10.31 8.41 -42.84
C ARG A 102 -9.01 8.70 -42.09
N GLY A 103 -9.02 9.61 -41.12
CA GLY A 103 -7.86 9.94 -40.29
C GLY A 103 -7.60 8.98 -39.13
N ILE A 104 -8.43 7.94 -38.97
CA ILE A 104 -8.43 7.07 -37.79
C ILE A 104 -8.19 5.62 -38.20
N ASP A 105 -7.20 5.00 -37.57
CA ASP A 105 -7.01 3.56 -37.63
C ASP A 105 -7.95 2.87 -36.63
N TRP A 106 -9.07 2.34 -37.14
CA TRP A 106 -10.09 1.68 -36.34
C TRP A 106 -9.61 0.35 -35.72
N ILE A 107 -8.62 -0.31 -36.32
CA ILE A 107 -8.04 -1.54 -35.77
C ILE A 107 -7.26 -1.19 -34.51
N GLU A 108 -6.49 -0.11 -34.56
CA GLU A 108 -5.69 0.32 -33.44
C GLU A 108 -6.55 0.84 -32.28
N ILE A 109 -7.61 1.61 -32.56
CA ILE A 109 -8.61 1.97 -31.55
C ILE A 109 -9.25 0.71 -30.94
N GLY A 110 -9.57 -0.29 -31.76
CA GLY A 110 -10.09 -1.58 -31.29
C GLY A 110 -9.15 -2.30 -30.32
N ARG A 111 -7.83 -2.28 -30.58
CA ARG A 111 -6.81 -2.84 -29.67
C ARG A 111 -6.76 -2.08 -28.34
N ILE A 112 -6.85 -0.76 -28.36
CA ILE A 112 -6.89 0.07 -27.14
C ILE A 112 -8.14 -0.29 -26.33
N VAL A 113 -9.32 -0.33 -26.96
CA VAL A 113 -10.58 -0.69 -26.28
C VAL A 113 -10.49 -2.10 -25.71
N ALA A 114 -9.94 -3.08 -26.44
CA ALA A 114 -9.73 -4.43 -25.94
C ALA A 114 -8.83 -4.44 -24.70
N SER A 115 -7.76 -3.63 -24.67
CA SER A 115 -6.85 -3.52 -23.52
C SER A 115 -7.54 -3.02 -22.25
N TRP A 116 -8.60 -2.19 -22.38
CA TRP A 116 -9.38 -1.70 -21.23
C TRP A 116 -10.16 -2.81 -20.54
N PHE A 117 -10.50 -3.90 -21.24
CA PHE A 117 -11.15 -5.07 -20.64
C PHE A 117 -10.14 -6.13 -20.22
N VAL A 118 -9.11 -6.37 -21.03
CA VAL A 118 -8.09 -7.38 -20.73
C VAL A 118 -7.33 -7.02 -19.45
N SER A 119 -7.00 -5.73 -19.24
CA SER A 119 -6.18 -5.31 -18.09
C SER A 119 -6.88 -5.55 -16.74
N PRO A 120 -8.17 -5.17 -16.53
CA PRO A 120 -8.90 -5.49 -15.30
C PRO A 120 -9.12 -6.99 -15.08
N ILE A 121 -9.37 -7.77 -16.14
CA ILE A 121 -9.56 -9.22 -16.01
C ILE A 121 -8.26 -9.87 -15.55
N LEU A 122 -7.14 -9.51 -16.18
CA LEU A 122 -5.84 -10.07 -15.84
C LEU A 122 -5.41 -9.63 -14.44
N SER A 123 -5.61 -8.36 -14.07
CA SER A 123 -5.30 -7.88 -12.72
C SER A 123 -6.21 -8.52 -11.66
N GLY A 124 -7.48 -8.75 -11.95
CA GLY A 124 -8.42 -9.46 -11.08
C GLY A 124 -8.01 -10.93 -10.86
N PHE A 125 -7.54 -11.61 -11.91
CA PHE A 125 -7.01 -12.97 -11.82
C PHE A 125 -5.75 -13.03 -10.93
N ILE A 126 -4.76 -12.18 -11.20
CA ILE A 126 -3.52 -12.12 -10.41
C ILE A 126 -3.82 -11.74 -8.96
N SER A 127 -4.69 -10.75 -8.73
CA SER A 127 -5.12 -10.34 -7.39
C SER A 127 -5.77 -11.49 -6.63
N SER A 128 -6.63 -12.27 -7.30
CA SER A 128 -7.28 -13.45 -6.71
C SER A 128 -6.26 -14.53 -6.31
N VAL A 129 -5.28 -14.82 -7.17
CA VAL A 129 -4.20 -15.79 -6.86
C VAL A 129 -3.37 -15.30 -5.66
N LEU A 130 -2.95 -14.03 -5.66
CA LEU A 130 -2.20 -13.44 -4.55
C LEU A 130 -2.99 -13.47 -3.24
N TYR A 131 -4.27 -13.13 -3.29
CA TYR A 131 -5.15 -13.20 -2.13
C TYR A 131 -5.24 -14.62 -1.57
N LEU A 132 -5.39 -15.64 -2.42
CA LEU A 132 -5.43 -17.03 -2.00
C LEU A 132 -4.11 -17.49 -1.35
N ILE A 133 -2.97 -17.06 -1.88
CA ILE A 133 -1.65 -17.33 -1.29
C ILE A 133 -1.57 -16.70 0.10
N ILE A 134 -1.83 -15.39 0.23
CA ILE A 134 -1.77 -14.68 1.52
C ILE A 134 -2.77 -15.28 2.52
N ARG A 135 -3.96 -15.64 2.06
CA ARG A 135 -4.98 -16.28 2.89
C ARG A 135 -4.47 -17.61 3.46
N SER A 136 -3.89 -18.45 2.61
CA SER A 136 -3.36 -19.75 3.02
C SER A 136 -2.13 -19.62 3.93
N THR A 137 -1.20 -18.73 3.62
CA THR A 137 0.10 -18.64 4.32
C THR A 137 0.09 -17.77 5.58
N VAL A 138 -0.71 -16.69 5.58
CA VAL A 138 -0.72 -15.70 6.67
C VAL A 138 -2.04 -15.76 7.45
N LEU A 139 -3.19 -15.62 6.77
CA LEU A 139 -4.47 -15.42 7.47
C LEU A 139 -5.01 -16.68 8.13
N SER A 140 -4.81 -17.85 7.53
CA SER A 140 -5.27 -19.15 8.07
C SER A 140 -4.19 -19.90 8.86
N ALA A 141 -3.07 -19.26 9.16
CA ALA A 141 -1.98 -19.88 9.92
C ALA A 141 -2.30 -19.95 11.43
N LYS A 142 -1.74 -20.95 12.12
CA LYS A 142 -1.89 -21.12 13.58
C LYS A 142 -1.43 -19.89 14.37
N ASN A 143 -0.37 -19.22 13.90
CA ASN A 143 0.19 -18.00 14.48
C ASN A 143 0.30 -16.91 13.40
N PRO A 144 -0.81 -16.21 13.06
CA PRO A 144 -0.86 -15.33 11.89
C PRO A 144 0.13 -14.16 11.97
N ILE A 145 0.43 -13.66 13.17
CA ILE A 145 1.42 -12.60 13.38
C ILE A 145 2.84 -13.07 13.01
N LYS A 146 3.25 -14.25 13.50
CA LYS A 146 4.57 -14.81 13.20
C LYS A 146 4.71 -15.10 11.70
N CYS A 147 3.70 -15.71 11.10
CA CYS A 147 3.68 -16.01 9.67
C CYS A 147 3.68 -14.73 8.82
N GLY A 148 2.94 -13.70 9.24
CA GLY A 148 2.96 -12.39 8.61
C GLY A 148 4.36 -11.78 8.60
N LEU A 149 5.01 -11.70 9.76
CA LEU A 149 6.37 -11.15 9.89
C LEU A 149 7.41 -11.91 9.06
N ILE A 150 7.32 -13.25 9.00
CA ILE A 150 8.21 -14.08 8.18
C ILE A 150 7.95 -13.89 6.68
N SER A 151 6.70 -13.62 6.29
CA SER A 151 6.33 -13.41 4.89
C SER A 151 6.74 -12.04 4.34
N LEU A 152 6.96 -11.02 5.19
CA LEU A 152 7.26 -9.65 4.75
C LEU A 152 8.47 -9.56 3.80
N PRO A 153 9.67 -10.10 4.12
CA PRO A 153 10.82 -10.00 3.22
C PRO A 153 10.56 -10.62 1.84
N ILE A 154 9.75 -11.68 1.77
CA ILE A 154 9.43 -12.39 0.52
C ILE A 154 8.57 -11.52 -0.39
N TRP A 155 7.55 -10.87 0.17
CA TRP A 155 6.67 -9.98 -0.59
C TRP A 155 7.40 -8.71 -1.07
N TYR A 156 8.23 -8.12 -0.21
CA TYR A 156 9.05 -6.97 -0.59
C TYR A 156 10.14 -7.34 -1.60
N PHE A 157 10.75 -8.54 -1.49
CA PHE A 157 11.65 -9.08 -2.51
C PHE A 157 10.97 -9.14 -3.88
N ALA A 158 9.79 -9.75 -3.96
CA ALA A 158 9.06 -9.92 -5.20
C ALA A 158 8.66 -8.56 -5.80
N ALA A 159 8.12 -7.66 -4.97
CA ALA A 159 7.73 -6.32 -5.40
C ALA A 159 8.91 -5.54 -5.98
N VAL A 160 10.05 -5.49 -5.28
CA VAL A 160 11.23 -4.76 -5.74
C VAL A 160 11.82 -5.41 -6.98
N SER A 161 11.95 -6.73 -7.01
CA SER A 161 12.51 -7.44 -8.16
C SER A 161 11.70 -7.19 -9.43
N ILE A 162 10.36 -7.27 -9.35
CA ILE A 162 9.48 -7.00 -10.49
C ILE A 162 9.60 -5.53 -10.95
N ASN A 163 9.65 -4.57 -10.03
CA ASN A 163 9.77 -3.15 -10.38
C ASN A 163 11.13 -2.81 -10.98
N LEU A 164 12.22 -3.41 -10.50
CA LEU A 164 13.57 -3.17 -11.03
C LEU A 164 13.78 -3.76 -12.43
N LEU A 165 13.01 -4.80 -12.83
CA LEU A 165 13.04 -5.30 -14.21
C LEU A 165 12.60 -4.24 -15.23
N SER A 166 11.72 -3.33 -14.83
CA SER A 166 11.24 -2.23 -15.69
C SER A 166 12.30 -1.15 -15.92
N VAL A 167 13.38 -1.14 -15.14
CA VAL A 167 14.48 -0.17 -15.27
C VAL A 167 15.58 -0.80 -16.14
N PRO A 168 16.05 -0.14 -17.21
CA PRO A 168 17.08 -0.68 -18.10
C PRO A 168 18.47 -0.59 -17.45
N LEU A 169 18.71 -1.43 -16.44
CA LEU A 169 20.00 -1.58 -15.77
C LEU A 169 20.85 -2.62 -16.51
N TRP A 170 22.16 -2.37 -16.64
CA TRP A 170 23.11 -3.37 -17.10
C TRP A 170 23.06 -4.59 -16.18
N GLY A 171 22.69 -5.75 -16.71
CA GLY A 171 22.47 -6.96 -15.91
C GLY A 171 21.02 -7.24 -15.49
N GLY A 172 20.05 -6.45 -15.95
CA GLY A 172 18.59 -6.68 -15.92
C GLY A 172 18.07 -7.59 -14.79
N ILE A 173 17.95 -8.89 -15.08
CA ILE A 173 17.41 -9.90 -14.16
C ILE A 173 18.32 -10.13 -12.93
N LEU A 174 19.64 -10.17 -13.10
CA LEU A 174 20.57 -10.35 -11.98
C LEU A 174 20.55 -9.12 -11.06
N ALA A 175 20.52 -7.93 -11.65
CA ALA A 175 20.44 -6.68 -10.89
C ALA A 175 19.12 -6.58 -10.11
N SER A 176 18.00 -7.00 -10.69
CA SER A 176 16.70 -6.96 -10.03
C SER A 176 16.60 -7.96 -8.87
N ILE A 177 17.08 -9.19 -9.07
CA ILE A 177 17.16 -10.21 -8.00
C ILE A 177 18.08 -9.70 -6.87
N PHE A 178 19.26 -9.17 -7.20
CA PHE A 178 20.19 -8.67 -6.20
C PHE A 178 19.60 -7.49 -5.40
N GLY A 179 18.98 -6.53 -6.08
CA GLY A 179 18.29 -5.41 -5.42
C GLY A 179 17.14 -5.87 -4.53
N GLY A 180 16.34 -6.83 -5.00
CA GLY A 180 15.30 -7.47 -4.19
C GLY A 180 15.86 -8.14 -2.94
N LEU A 181 16.96 -8.91 -3.07
CA LEU A 181 17.59 -9.62 -1.95
C LEU A 181 18.12 -8.64 -0.90
N ILE A 182 18.73 -7.53 -1.32
CA ILE A 182 19.18 -6.46 -0.42
C ILE A 182 18.00 -5.93 0.38
N VAL A 183 16.90 -5.57 -0.28
CA VAL A 183 15.72 -5.03 0.42
C VAL A 183 15.13 -6.07 1.37
N ALA A 184 15.02 -7.32 0.96
CA ALA A 184 14.54 -8.41 1.81
C ALA A 184 15.41 -8.55 3.08
N LEU A 185 16.73 -8.49 2.93
CA LEU A 185 17.68 -8.54 4.04
C LEU A 185 17.52 -7.32 4.97
N LEU A 186 17.36 -6.11 4.42
CA LEU A 186 17.11 -4.92 5.23
C LEU A 186 15.80 -5.01 6.02
N ILE A 187 14.73 -5.49 5.40
CA ILE A 187 13.43 -5.71 6.07
C ILE A 187 13.60 -6.74 7.19
N GLN A 188 14.30 -7.84 6.93
CA GLN A 188 14.54 -8.89 7.92
C GLN A 188 15.36 -8.40 9.11
N LEU A 189 16.39 -7.56 8.88
CA LEU A 189 17.30 -7.08 9.92
C LEU A 189 16.74 -5.89 10.71
N PHE A 190 15.97 -5.00 10.10
CA PHE A 190 15.53 -3.75 10.74
C PHE A 190 14.03 -3.72 11.00
N ALA A 191 13.20 -3.96 9.97
CA ALA A 191 11.76 -3.78 10.09
C ALA A 191 11.11 -4.89 10.92
N VAL A 192 11.41 -6.16 10.65
CA VAL A 192 10.85 -7.31 11.38
C VAL A 192 11.08 -7.22 12.89
N PRO A 193 12.29 -6.95 13.41
CA PRO A 193 12.48 -6.84 14.86
C PRO A 193 11.77 -5.63 15.47
N GLN A 194 11.69 -4.50 14.77
CA GLN A 194 10.93 -3.33 15.25
C GLN A 194 9.43 -3.61 15.33
N LEU A 195 8.87 -4.22 14.27
CA LEU A 195 7.46 -4.63 14.24
C LEU A 195 7.16 -5.63 15.34
N ARG A 196 8.04 -6.61 15.58
CA ARG A 196 7.87 -7.58 16.67
C ARG A 196 7.79 -6.90 18.03
N LYS A 197 8.70 -5.96 18.31
CA LYS A 197 8.69 -5.18 19.57
C LYS A 197 7.42 -4.37 19.73
N ALA A 198 6.97 -3.67 18.67
CA ALA A 198 5.78 -2.84 18.70
C ALA A 198 4.50 -3.68 18.97
N LEU A 199 4.37 -4.83 18.33
CA LEU A 199 3.22 -5.72 18.52
C LEU A 199 3.17 -6.28 19.95
N THR A 200 4.30 -6.76 20.46
CA THR A 200 4.38 -7.25 21.86
C THR A 200 4.02 -6.15 22.86
N SER A 201 4.50 -4.92 22.66
CA SER A 201 4.14 -3.80 23.55
C SER A 201 2.64 -3.48 23.54
N THR A 202 2.01 -3.55 22.36
CA THR A 202 0.58 -3.28 22.21
C THR A 202 -0.27 -4.38 22.87
N ASP A 203 0.15 -5.64 22.76
CA ASP A 203 -0.53 -6.76 23.41
C ASP A 203 -0.44 -6.67 24.94
N LEU A 204 0.72 -6.29 25.49
CA LEU A 204 0.90 -6.07 26.93
C LEU A 204 0.00 -4.96 27.45
N THR A 205 -0.05 -3.80 26.77
CA THR A 205 -0.92 -2.69 27.18
C THR A 205 -2.40 -3.07 27.16
N LYS A 206 -2.86 -3.80 26.13
CA LYS A 206 -4.25 -4.28 26.07
C LYS A 206 -4.58 -5.26 27.20
N GLN A 207 -3.65 -6.14 27.56
CA GLN A 207 -3.84 -7.05 28.69
C GLN A 207 -3.95 -6.27 30.00
N GLU A 208 -3.06 -5.29 30.24
CA GLU A 208 -3.09 -4.43 31.43
C GLU A 208 -4.41 -3.65 31.55
N GLU A 209 -4.90 -3.05 30.45
CA GLU A 209 -6.18 -2.33 30.43
C GLU A 209 -7.38 -3.24 30.73
N ASN A 210 -7.44 -4.43 30.12
CA ASN A 210 -8.51 -5.39 30.36
C ASN A 210 -8.54 -5.86 31.83
N HIS A 211 -7.37 -6.14 32.41
CA HIS A 211 -7.26 -6.52 33.82
C HIS A 211 -7.65 -5.38 34.77
N ALA A 212 -7.26 -4.13 34.46
CA ALA A 212 -7.66 -2.96 35.24
C ALA A 212 -9.18 -2.72 35.17
N PHE A 213 -9.80 -2.96 34.01
CA PHE A 213 -11.25 -2.87 33.82
C PHE A 213 -12.00 -3.94 34.63
N GLU A 214 -11.58 -5.20 34.55
CA GLU A 214 -12.18 -6.30 35.32
C GLU A 214 -12.09 -6.05 36.83
N SER A 215 -10.93 -5.59 37.31
CA SER A 215 -10.71 -5.26 38.72
C SER A 215 -11.63 -4.15 39.20
N ARG A 216 -11.82 -3.08 38.39
CA ARG A 216 -12.75 -1.99 38.71
C ARG A 216 -14.19 -2.47 38.77
N ASN A 217 -14.61 -3.30 37.81
CA ASN A 217 -15.98 -3.81 37.74
C ASN A 217 -16.32 -4.71 38.94
N GLN A 218 -15.36 -5.55 39.37
CA GLN A 218 -15.50 -6.35 40.59
C GLN A 218 -15.65 -5.46 41.84
N ILE A 219 -14.80 -4.44 42.00
CA ILE A 219 -14.89 -3.51 43.13
C ILE A 219 -16.23 -2.77 43.14
N SER A 220 -16.72 -2.31 41.98
CA SER A 220 -18.03 -1.67 41.86
C SER A 220 -19.17 -2.61 42.25
N SER A 221 -19.10 -3.89 41.85
CA SER A 221 -20.11 -4.89 42.23
C SER A 221 -20.10 -5.18 43.74
N ILE A 222 -18.93 -5.25 44.36
CA ILE A 222 -18.77 -5.44 45.81
C ILE A 222 -19.29 -4.21 46.56
N SER A 223 -18.96 -3.01 46.08
CA SER A 223 -19.42 -1.76 46.69
C SER A 223 -20.93 -1.60 46.58
N TYR A 224 -21.54 -2.00 45.46
CA TYR A 224 -22.99 -2.03 45.27
C TYR A 224 -23.66 -3.02 46.22
N ASN A 225 -23.12 -4.23 46.34
CA ASN A 225 -23.66 -5.27 47.22
C ASN A 225 -23.53 -4.89 48.72
N ASN A 226 -22.49 -4.14 49.09
CA ASN A 226 -22.33 -3.59 50.44
C ASN A 226 -23.28 -2.42 50.74
N GLN A 227 -23.69 -1.65 49.73
CA GLN A 227 -24.67 -0.56 49.88
C GLN A 227 -26.13 -1.07 49.86
N HIS A 228 -26.39 -2.17 49.16
CA HIS A 228 -27.67 -2.86 49.12
C HIS A 228 -27.50 -4.34 49.46
N PRO A 229 -27.37 -4.71 50.75
CA PRO A 229 -27.18 -6.09 51.16
C PRO A 229 -28.42 -6.91 50.79
N ILE A 230 -28.29 -7.80 49.81
CA ILE A 230 -29.31 -8.83 49.54
C ILE A 230 -29.29 -9.78 50.74
N SER A 231 -30.35 -9.78 51.53
CA SER A 231 -30.53 -10.68 52.66
C SER A 231 -30.64 -12.13 52.16
N GLY A 232 -29.50 -12.82 51.99
CA GLY A 232 -29.50 -14.24 51.63
C GLY A 232 -28.19 -14.90 51.22
N ILE A 233 -27.05 -14.20 51.04
CA ILE A 233 -25.81 -14.85 50.57
C ILE A 233 -24.65 -14.60 51.54
N ASN A 234 -24.16 -15.68 52.15
CA ASN A 234 -23.01 -15.71 53.05
C ASN A 234 -21.70 -15.56 52.22
N ALA A 235 -21.04 -14.40 52.32
CA ALA A 235 -19.77 -14.12 51.66
C ALA A 235 -18.62 -14.83 52.40
N ASN A 236 -18.25 -16.03 51.95
CA ASN A 236 -17.14 -16.78 52.52
C ASN A 236 -15.83 -16.47 51.79
N SER A 237 -14.80 -16.02 52.54
CA SER A 237 -13.32 -16.12 52.46
C SER A 237 -12.53 -16.38 51.15
N ASN A 238 -13.14 -16.56 49.98
CA ASN A 238 -12.47 -17.00 48.74
C ASN A 238 -11.62 -15.91 48.05
N GLY A 239 -11.70 -14.64 48.48
CA GLY A 239 -10.97 -13.53 47.86
C GLY A 239 -9.48 -13.44 48.21
N LEU A 240 -9.01 -14.10 49.28
CA LEU A 240 -7.58 -14.11 49.63
C LEU A 240 -6.78 -15.19 48.88
N ASN A 241 -7.41 -16.32 48.54
CA ASN A 241 -6.73 -17.43 47.86
C ASN A 241 -6.40 -17.13 46.38
N THR A 242 -7.15 -16.24 45.74
CA THR A 242 -6.89 -15.77 44.36
C THR A 242 -5.64 -14.89 44.26
N PHE A 243 -5.31 -14.13 45.32
CA PHE A 243 -4.10 -13.29 45.33
C PHE A 243 -2.79 -14.10 45.42
N HIS A 244 -2.83 -15.30 46.00
CA HIS A 244 -1.65 -16.16 46.08
C HIS A 244 -1.39 -16.91 44.77
N SER A 245 -2.45 -17.31 44.05
CA SER A 245 -2.39 -17.88 42.69
C SER A 245 -1.96 -16.85 41.63
N TYR A 246 -2.29 -15.57 41.85
CA TYR A 246 -1.85 -14.44 41.02
C TYR A 246 -0.31 -14.31 40.98
N ASN A 247 0.37 -14.47 42.12
CA ASN A 247 1.83 -14.32 42.18
C ASN A 247 2.59 -15.49 41.50
N SER A 248 1.99 -16.69 41.43
CA SER A 248 2.57 -17.82 40.69
C SER A 248 2.39 -17.69 39.17
N GLY A 249 1.23 -17.20 38.70
CA GLY A 249 0.97 -17.01 37.27
C GLY A 249 1.84 -15.92 36.62
N VAL A 250 2.16 -14.85 37.36
CA VAL A 250 3.08 -13.80 36.89
C VAL A 250 4.52 -14.31 36.77
N GLN A 251 4.97 -15.20 37.67
CA GLN A 251 6.29 -15.82 37.57
C GLN A 251 6.39 -16.80 36.39
N ASP A 252 5.33 -17.58 36.12
CA ASP A 252 5.28 -18.46 34.95
C ASP A 252 5.28 -17.66 33.63
N GLY A 253 4.54 -16.56 33.55
CA GLY A 253 4.55 -15.67 32.39
C GLY A 253 5.96 -15.09 32.10
N GLN A 254 6.73 -14.76 33.14
CA GLN A 254 8.11 -14.28 32.97
C GLN A 254 9.09 -15.40 32.57
N GLN A 255 8.88 -16.65 33.00
CA GLN A 255 9.69 -17.79 32.55
C GLN A 255 9.41 -18.15 31.08
N VAL A 256 8.14 -18.11 30.65
CA VAL A 256 7.78 -18.31 29.24
C VAL A 256 8.40 -17.22 28.37
N LEU A 257 8.45 -15.96 28.84
CA LEU A 257 9.12 -14.87 28.12
C LEU A 257 10.62 -15.09 27.91
N LYS A 258 11.34 -15.68 28.89
CA LYS A 258 12.77 -16.02 28.74
C LYS A 258 13.01 -17.06 27.65
N LEU A 259 12.07 -17.99 27.45
CA LEU A 259 12.17 -19.04 26.43
C LEU A 259 12.04 -18.50 24.99
N TYR A 260 11.41 -17.33 24.81
CA TYR A 260 11.23 -16.68 23.49
C TYR A 260 12.33 -15.65 23.14
N LEU A 261 13.17 -15.30 24.12
CA LEU A 261 14.24 -14.30 24.02
C LEU A 261 15.65 -14.90 23.87
N THR A 262 15.77 -16.23 23.83
CA THR A 262 16.99 -16.95 23.43
C THR A 262 16.80 -17.53 22.03
#